data_AF-A0AAP6SFA3-F1
#
_entry.id   AF-A0AAP6SFA3-F1
#
_cell.length_a   1.000
_cell.length_b   1.000
_cell.length_c   1.000
_cell.angle_alpha   90.00
_cell.angle_beta   90.00
_cell.angle_gamma   90.00
#
_symmetry.space_group_name_H-M   'P 1'
#
loop_
_entity.id
_entity.type
_entity.pdbx_description
1 polymer ?
#
loop_
_entity_poly.entity_id
_entity_poly.type
_entity_poly.pdbx_seq_one_letter_code
_entity_poly.pdbx_strand_id
1 'polypeptide(L)'
;MASSNFNAFLNGSRTLSYPKFVKAMEELGLSIGLKTAGRAALPPSELPEILKSHFAVSGMKVKEVAEKTDIDNTCLTAFFNGYRNMPIRNIEKVMTLFHLDVVEYINPKKKSA
;
A
#
# COMPACT_ATOMS: atom_id res chain seq x y z
N MET A 1 7.10 13.91 24.49
CA MET A 1 7.67 14.15 23.14
C MET A 1 6.96 13.39 22.01
N ALA A 2 5.67 13.03 22.14
CA ALA A 2 4.91 12.30 21.10
C ALA A 2 4.08 13.23 20.18
N SER A 3 3.75 14.42 20.67
CA SER A 3 2.92 15.42 19.99
C SER A 3 3.54 15.95 18.70
N SER A 4 4.87 16.09 18.60
CA SER A 4 5.49 16.61 17.36
C SER A 4 5.42 15.61 16.19
N ASN A 5 5.54 14.31 16.46
CA ASN A 5 5.48 13.27 15.42
C ASN A 5 4.05 13.04 14.92
N PHE A 6 3.07 13.10 15.82
CA PHE A 6 1.66 12.97 15.46
C PHE A 6 1.17 14.19 14.68
N ASN A 7 1.50 15.41 15.13
CA ASN A 7 1.16 16.63 14.39
C ASN A 7 1.84 16.69 13.02
N ALA A 8 3.11 16.25 12.93
CA ALA A 8 3.79 16.14 11.65
C ALA A 8 3.11 15.14 10.68
N PHE A 9 2.56 14.05 11.21
CA PHE A 9 1.75 13.10 10.43
C PHE A 9 0.44 13.71 9.98
N LEU A 10 -0.32 14.34 10.88
CA LEU A 10 -1.59 15.01 10.55
C LEU A 10 -1.41 16.12 9.50
N ASN A 11 -0.29 16.84 9.57
CA ASN A 11 0.04 17.90 8.61
C ASN A 11 0.67 17.36 7.32
N GLY A 12 0.72 16.04 7.11
CA GLY A 12 1.27 15.41 5.90
C GLY A 12 2.80 15.50 5.74
N SER A 13 3.49 16.16 6.68
CA SER A 13 4.95 16.35 6.63
C SER A 13 5.75 15.07 6.94
N ARG A 14 5.13 14.06 7.57
CA ARG A 14 5.71 12.73 7.80
C ARG A 14 4.70 11.64 7.46
N THR A 15 5.15 10.60 6.77
CA THR A 15 4.38 9.37 6.60
C THR A 15 4.60 8.41 7.77
N LEU A 16 3.63 7.54 8.03
CA LEU A 16 3.81 6.43 8.95
C LEU A 16 4.92 5.48 8.45
N SER A 17 5.57 4.78 9.37
CA SER A 17 6.40 3.64 9.00
C SER A 17 5.51 2.51 8.46
N TYR A 18 6.05 1.67 7.58
CA TYR A 18 5.31 0.57 6.98
C TYR A 18 4.55 -0.30 8.01
N PRO A 19 5.16 -0.76 9.12
CA PRO A 19 4.44 -1.56 10.11
C PRO A 19 3.30 -0.81 10.80
N LYS A 20 3.47 0.50 11.05
CA LYS A 20 2.42 1.32 11.67
C LYS A 20 1.26 1.57 10.70
N PHE A 21 1.55 1.73 9.43
CA PHE A 21 0.56 1.87 8.37
C PHE A 21 -0.29 0.60 8.24
N VAL A 22 0.36 -0.58 8.14
CA VAL A 22 -0.34 -1.88 8.09
C VAL A 22 -1.23 -2.05 9.32
N LYS A 23 -0.69 -1.85 10.52
CA LYS A 23 -1.48 -1.95 11.75
C LYS A 23 -2.65 -0.98 11.78
N ALA A 24 -2.46 0.28 11.36
CA ALA A 24 -3.55 1.25 11.31
C ALA A 24 -4.67 0.80 10.35
N MET A 25 -4.33 0.26 9.17
CA MET A 25 -5.32 -0.26 8.25
C MET A 25 -6.06 -1.48 8.80
N GLU A 26 -5.37 -2.39 9.50
CA GLU A 26 -6.01 -3.56 10.14
C GLU A 26 -7.04 -3.13 11.20
N GLU A 27 -6.69 -2.18 12.06
CA GLU A 27 -7.56 -1.66 13.12
C GLU A 27 -8.78 -0.93 12.53
N LEU A 28 -8.60 -0.21 11.42
CA LEU A 28 -9.67 0.51 10.72
C LEU A 28 -10.50 -0.39 9.79
N GLY A 29 -10.13 -1.65 9.60
CA GLY A 29 -10.82 -2.54 8.66
C GLY A 29 -10.65 -2.11 7.20
N LEU A 30 -9.50 -1.53 6.85
CA LEU A 30 -9.17 -1.03 5.53
C LEU A 30 -8.08 -1.87 4.87
N SER A 31 -8.00 -1.80 3.54
CA SER A 31 -6.89 -2.34 2.75
C SER A 31 -6.78 -1.57 1.43
N ILE A 32 -5.93 -2.03 0.53
CA ILE A 32 -5.73 -1.44 -0.80
C ILE A 32 -6.47 -2.27 -1.84
N GLY A 33 -7.18 -1.60 -2.74
CA GLY A 33 -7.87 -2.21 -3.87
C GLY A 33 -8.21 -1.21 -4.95
N LEU A 34 -8.86 -1.68 -6.02
CA LEU A 34 -9.34 -0.81 -7.09
C LEU A 34 -10.40 0.15 -6.56
N LYS A 35 -10.25 1.43 -6.89
CA LYS A 35 -11.21 2.47 -6.51
C LYS A 35 -12.64 2.16 -6.97
N THR A 36 -12.77 1.53 -8.13
CA THR A 36 -14.07 1.16 -8.72
C THR A 36 -14.73 -0.05 -8.05
N ALA A 37 -13.94 -0.95 -7.45
CA ALA A 37 -14.48 -2.11 -6.75
C ALA A 37 -15.02 -1.75 -5.37
N GLY A 38 -14.48 -0.68 -4.75
CA GLY A 38 -14.89 -0.18 -3.44
C GLY A 38 -14.54 -1.09 -2.27
N ARG A 39 -13.98 -2.28 -2.52
CA ARG A 39 -13.63 -3.28 -1.50
C ARG A 39 -12.37 -4.06 -1.88
N ALA A 40 -11.61 -4.46 -0.87
CA ALA A 40 -10.40 -5.27 -1.01
C ALA A 40 -10.63 -6.70 -0.52
N ALA A 41 -10.01 -7.65 -1.22
CA ALA A 41 -10.10 -9.09 -0.90
C ALA A 41 -8.95 -9.58 0.00
N LEU A 42 -7.79 -8.91 -0.06
CA LEU A 42 -6.60 -9.26 0.72
C LEU A 42 -6.39 -8.28 1.88
N PRO A 43 -5.88 -8.76 3.02
CA PRO A 43 -5.60 -7.91 4.16
C PRO A 43 -4.45 -6.94 3.87
N PRO A 44 -4.38 -5.81 4.60
CA PRO A 44 -3.28 -4.85 4.50
C PRO A 44 -1.88 -5.42 4.82
N SER A 45 -1.79 -6.56 5.51
CA SER A 45 -0.51 -7.25 5.74
C SER A 45 0.06 -7.89 4.47
N GLU A 46 -0.77 -8.12 3.45
CA GLU A 46 -0.40 -8.71 2.16
C GLU A 46 -0.20 -7.65 1.06
N LEU A 47 0.12 -6.41 1.43
CA LEU A 47 0.44 -5.31 0.51
C LEU A 47 1.36 -5.69 -0.67
N PRO A 48 2.47 -6.45 -0.47
CA PRO A 48 3.31 -6.87 -1.58
C PRO A 48 2.55 -7.70 -2.62
N GLU A 49 1.70 -8.61 -2.17
CA GLU A 49 0.90 -9.48 -3.04
C GLU A 49 -0.22 -8.71 -3.72
N ILE A 50 -0.89 -7.79 -3.01
CA ILE A 50 -1.89 -6.88 -3.60
C ILE A 50 -1.27 -6.13 -4.78
N LEU A 51 -0.15 -5.43 -4.54
CA LEU A 51 0.48 -4.62 -5.59
C LEU A 51 1.06 -5.50 -6.71
N LYS A 52 1.59 -6.68 -6.39
CA LYS A 52 2.09 -7.64 -7.38
C LYS A 52 0.98 -8.18 -8.28
N SER A 53 -0.21 -8.44 -7.74
CA SER A 53 -1.36 -8.89 -8.54
C SER A 53 -1.80 -7.81 -9.55
N HIS A 54 -1.86 -6.54 -9.13
CA HIS A 54 -2.18 -5.43 -10.02
C HIS A 54 -1.08 -5.19 -11.06
N PHE A 55 0.18 -5.33 -10.66
CA PHE A 55 1.31 -5.30 -11.57
C PHE A 55 1.20 -6.38 -12.65
N ALA A 56 0.89 -7.63 -12.27
CA ALA A 56 0.73 -8.74 -13.21
C ALA A 56 -0.40 -8.50 -14.22
N VAL A 57 -1.51 -7.92 -13.78
CA VAL A 57 -2.65 -7.58 -14.67
C VAL A 57 -2.34 -6.39 -15.58
N SER A 58 -1.51 -5.45 -15.13
CA SER A 58 -1.16 -4.26 -15.93
C SER A 58 -0.36 -4.56 -17.19
N GLY A 59 0.35 -5.69 -17.23
CA GLY A 59 1.29 -6.05 -18.31
C GLY A 59 2.56 -5.20 -18.36
N MET A 60 2.76 -4.25 -17.44
CA MET A 60 3.96 -3.41 -17.40
C MET A 60 5.18 -4.20 -16.91
N LYS A 61 6.37 -3.85 -17.39
CA LYS A 61 7.64 -4.32 -16.85
C LYS A 61 8.01 -3.49 -15.62
N VAL A 62 8.78 -4.08 -14.69
CA VAL A 62 9.21 -3.39 -13.45
C VAL A 62 9.98 -2.11 -13.77
N LYS A 63 10.78 -2.12 -14.84
CA LYS A 63 11.51 -0.95 -15.35
C LYS A 63 10.57 0.19 -15.76
N GLU A 64 9.46 -0.11 -16.43
CA GLU A 64 8.49 0.92 -16.85
C GLU A 64 7.78 1.53 -15.65
N VAL A 65 7.47 0.72 -14.62
CA VAL A 65 6.92 1.20 -13.36
C VAL A 65 7.93 2.08 -12.62
N ALA A 66 9.20 1.66 -12.56
CA ALA A 66 10.28 2.44 -11.97
C ALA A 66 10.38 3.84 -12.61
N GLU A 67 10.36 3.89 -13.95
CA GLU A 67 10.40 5.14 -14.73
C GLU A 67 9.16 6.02 -14.49
N LYS A 68 7.95 5.44 -14.47
CA LYS A 68 6.71 6.20 -14.27
C LYS A 68 6.51 6.70 -12.84
N THR A 69 7.06 6.00 -11.85
CA THR A 69 6.88 6.32 -10.42
C THR A 69 8.07 7.05 -9.82
N ASP A 70 9.20 7.15 -10.54
CA ASP A 70 10.46 7.63 -10.00
C ASP A 70 10.83 6.87 -8.71
N ILE A 71 10.84 5.53 -8.83
CA ILE A 71 11.23 4.59 -7.77
C ILE A 71 12.34 3.72 -8.32
N ASP A 72 13.37 3.49 -7.52
CA ASP A 72 14.47 2.61 -7.89
C ASP A 72 13.98 1.18 -8.19
N ASN A 73 14.47 0.61 -9.30
CA ASN A 73 14.09 -0.71 -9.77
C ASN A 73 14.42 -1.82 -8.75
N THR A 74 15.53 -1.69 -8.01
CA THR A 74 15.89 -2.66 -6.97
C THR A 74 14.95 -2.56 -5.76
N CYS A 75 14.45 -1.36 -5.45
CA CYS A 75 13.44 -1.15 -4.41
C CYS A 75 12.12 -1.86 -4.76
N LEU A 76 11.62 -1.68 -5.99
CA LEU A 76 10.40 -2.36 -6.46
C LEU A 76 10.58 -3.88 -6.45
N THR A 77 11.70 -4.38 -6.98
CA THR A 77 11.99 -5.81 -7.04
C THR A 77 12.10 -6.43 -5.65
N ALA A 78 12.78 -5.75 -4.71
CA ALA A 78 12.89 -6.22 -3.33
C ALA A 78 11.53 -6.23 -2.62
N PHE A 79 10.67 -5.26 -2.91
CA PHE A 79 9.32 -5.19 -2.34
C PHE A 79 8.41 -6.30 -2.87
N PHE A 80 8.32 -6.49 -4.20
CA PHE A 80 7.46 -7.52 -4.80
C PHE A 80 7.88 -8.95 -4.46
N ASN A 81 9.15 -9.18 -4.11
CA ASN A 81 9.66 -10.46 -3.65
C ASN A 81 9.59 -10.63 -2.12
N GLY A 82 9.09 -9.62 -1.38
CA GLY A 82 8.96 -9.68 0.07
C GLY A 82 10.29 -9.55 0.84
N TYR A 83 11.38 -9.16 0.18
CA TYR A 83 12.70 -9.00 0.82
C TYR A 83 12.80 -7.72 1.64
N ARG A 84 12.11 -6.64 1.24
CA ARG A 84 12.16 -5.35 1.94
C ARG A 84 10.81 -4.63 1.88
N ASN A 85 10.50 -3.92 2.95
CA ASN A 85 9.39 -2.97 2.95
C ASN A 85 9.77 -1.72 2.14
N MET A 86 8.76 -1.13 1.52
CA MET A 86 8.89 0.11 0.76
C MET A 86 8.30 1.29 1.57
N PRO A 87 8.87 2.50 1.50
CA PRO A 87 8.26 3.68 2.15
C PRO A 87 6.84 3.93 1.64
N ILE A 88 5.95 4.40 2.52
CA ILE A 88 4.53 4.63 2.18
C ILE A 88 4.35 5.59 1.01
N ARG A 89 5.18 6.65 0.92
CA ARG A 89 5.16 7.57 -0.24
C ARG A 89 5.37 6.87 -1.59
N ASN A 90 6.21 5.85 -1.61
CA ASN A 90 6.45 5.07 -2.82
C ASN A 90 5.28 4.12 -3.10
N ILE A 91 4.64 3.58 -2.06
CA ILE A 91 3.41 2.80 -2.20
C ILE A 91 2.29 3.68 -2.79
N GLU A 92 2.11 4.91 -2.30
CA GLU A 92 1.12 5.87 -2.82
C GLU A 92 1.36 6.21 -4.31
N LYS A 93 2.62 6.37 -4.73
CA LYS A 93 2.99 6.54 -6.15
C LYS A 93 2.54 5.33 -7.00
N VAL A 94 2.79 4.12 -6.52
CA VAL A 94 2.38 2.87 -7.20
C VAL A 94 0.86 2.73 -7.21
N MET A 95 0.17 3.05 -6.12
CA MET A 95 -1.30 3.08 -6.06
C MET A 95 -1.88 4.03 -7.10
N THR A 96 -1.31 5.23 -7.22
CA THR A 96 -1.75 6.23 -8.19
C THR A 96 -1.59 5.71 -9.62
N LEU A 97 -0.47 5.07 -9.93
CA LEU A 97 -0.23 4.47 -11.25
C LEU A 97 -1.25 3.39 -11.61
N PHE A 98 -1.67 2.58 -10.64
CA PHE A 98 -2.60 1.47 -10.84
C PHE A 98 -4.06 1.78 -10.48
N HIS A 99 -4.40 3.06 -10.27
CA HIS A 99 -5.74 3.50 -9.89
C HIS A 99 -6.30 2.79 -8.64
N LEU A 100 -5.42 2.52 -7.69
CA LEU A 100 -5.74 1.93 -6.41
C LEU A 100 -6.04 3.01 -5.37
N ASP A 101 -6.88 2.67 -4.41
CA ASP A 101 -7.25 3.53 -3.30
C ASP A 101 -7.31 2.71 -2.01
N VAL A 102 -7.42 3.41 -0.88
CA VAL A 102 -7.74 2.77 0.40
C VAL A 102 -9.24 2.48 0.41
N VAL A 103 -9.59 1.21 0.56
CA VAL A 103 -10.97 0.71 0.47
C VAL A 103 -11.29 -0.20 1.66
N GLU A 104 -12.57 -0.49 1.86
CA GLU A 104 -13.03 -1.39 2.92
C GLU A 104 -12.45 -2.80 2.70
N TYR A 105 -11.84 -3.37 3.74
CA TYR A 105 -11.39 -4.75 3.71
C TYR A 105 -12.52 -5.66 4.17
N ILE A 106 -13.03 -6.49 3.25
CA ILE A 106 -13.96 -7.55 3.64
C ILE A 106 -13.11 -8.65 4.26
N ASN A 107 -13.03 -8.70 5.58
CA ASN A 107 -12.37 -9.80 6.26
C ASN A 107 -13.32 -11.02 6.26
N PRO A 108 -13.07 -12.08 5.47
CA PRO A 108 -13.95 -13.25 5.43
C PRO A 108 -13.99 -14.01 6.77
N LYS A 109 -13.07 -13.71 7.70
CA LYS A 109 -12.98 -14.33 9.03
C LYS A 109 -13.57 -13.46 10.15
N LYS A 110 -13.83 -12.16 9.93
CA LYS A 110 -14.64 -11.35 10.87
C LYS A 110 -16.10 -11.68 10.59
N LYS A 111 -16.70 -12.58 11.37
CA LYS A 111 -18.16 -12.59 11.51
C LYS A 111 -18.57 -11.19 11.98
N SER A 112 -19.50 -10.57 11.25
CA SER A 112 -20.18 -9.36 11.71
C SER A 112 -20.64 -9.61 13.16
N ALA A 113 -20.18 -8.76 14.07
CA ALA A 113 -20.64 -8.75 15.44
C ALA A 113 -22.06 -8.20 15.52
#